data_AF-A0A6A5VJV3-F1
#
_entry.id   AF-A0A6A5VJV3-F1
#
_cell.length_a   1.000
_cell.length_b   1.000
_cell.length_c   1.000
_cell.angle_alpha   90.00
_cell.angle_beta   90.00
_cell.angle_gamma   90.00
#
_symmetry.space_group_name_H-M   'P 1'
#
loop_
_entity.id
_entity.type
_entity.pdbx_description
1 polymer ?
#
loop_
_entity_poly.entity_id
_entity_poly.type
_entity_poly.pdbx_seq_one_letter_code
_entity_poly.pdbx_strand_id
1 'polypeptide(L)'
;MVSNKRERSAGSSNKEGDTTRRKRIYSMDTTGDFTVQVTLRSQSKAKQNDWKPVKTWRQYFTELGQLRHEAEAAGRTPPEHLPSEDTKEENDVQSEKRAQPGSAGGADLDDDELAEFRKLEQMDGFIEKDDAANPNNPLRPTRETCNLAFRLFDRYARLKKTFKEHVVKNGFGIWGDEFDTGGLLLFEYISIQESYRRHGLGRELVEAVLKRTRAKSTNFFAVVAPGWLSAVVDRETPGATNEQIKEAELRHQAIAESFFRALGFRRVGSSAWFALASSAEHPCHSVAADVDFELPNPLPHASSSEMESLFNDSKETEDRAFLIRLQEKLGDSYNPLWHTANSKGDTLLHFSATASKPQTVSWILKMKPDVQQARNDAGDCPGSLGKCIAGFLSPRMRFAPRNKAHYIHHDQSMDIDDIMGTDFLGDFIEMHGEYLRYVPPFVRNNMRTNKFMRQGFANLFSHFAALSRKETPQGLLTEVNIGHHLETHSEWLPHSKNYLARGGTIYAIGSCLFEFAMNEDEIAGDGDPSMPDEDKKKGLENSEAGAKLAAELASLSECRNDLEYGFVSA
;
A
#
# COMPACT_ATOMS: atom_id res chain seq x y z
N MET A 1 -0.87 -3.73 66.15
CA MET A 1 -1.10 -3.51 67.60
C MET A 1 0.25 -3.46 68.28
N VAL A 2 0.59 -2.29 68.84
CA VAL A 2 1.48 -1.99 69.99
C VAL A 2 1.89 -0.53 69.79
N SER A 3 1.25 0.31 70.57
CA SER A 3 1.52 1.74 70.72
C SER A 3 2.87 1.97 71.38
N ASN A 4 3.54 3.08 71.04
CA ASN A 4 3.89 4.02 72.10
C ASN A 4 4.07 5.46 71.58
N LYS A 5 3.61 6.34 72.44
CA LYS A 5 3.31 7.76 72.30
C LYS A 5 4.19 8.47 73.35
N ARG A 6 4.76 9.65 73.05
CA ARG A 6 5.00 10.79 73.96
C ARG A 6 5.89 11.84 73.26
N GLU A 7 5.36 13.01 72.94
CA GLU A 7 5.24 14.26 73.75
C GLU A 7 6.49 15.15 73.63
N ARG A 8 6.39 16.31 72.94
CA ARG A 8 6.19 17.69 73.49
C ARG A 8 7.43 18.20 74.25
N SER A 9 7.95 19.42 74.17
CA SER A 9 7.49 20.72 73.64
C SER A 9 8.56 21.80 73.91
N ALA A 10 8.51 22.92 73.16
CA ALA A 10 8.97 24.29 73.49
C ALA A 10 10.49 24.52 73.70
N GLY A 11 11.12 25.64 73.33
CA GLY A 11 10.71 26.92 72.77
C GLY A 11 11.83 27.96 73.03
N SER A 12 11.77 29.11 72.33
CA SER A 12 12.45 30.39 72.62
C SER A 12 13.63 30.83 71.72
N SER A 13 13.36 31.92 70.98
CA SER A 13 14.12 33.16 70.73
C SER A 13 15.65 33.18 70.94
N ASN A 14 16.49 33.92 70.21
CA ASN A 14 16.35 35.26 69.63
C ASN A 14 17.62 35.62 68.82
N LYS A 15 17.51 36.65 67.97
CA LYS A 15 18.55 37.60 67.49
C LYS A 15 19.39 37.33 66.24
N GLU A 16 19.17 38.28 65.32
CA GLU A 16 20.05 38.92 64.32
C GLU A 16 21.56 38.72 64.43
N GLY A 17 22.18 38.50 63.27
CA GLY A 17 23.61 38.55 63.05
C GLY A 17 23.92 38.57 61.55
N ASP A 18 23.96 39.78 60.99
CA ASP A 18 24.48 40.12 59.67
C ASP A 18 25.92 39.61 59.50
N THR A 19 26.16 38.75 58.50
CA THR A 19 27.49 38.50 57.95
C THR A 19 27.40 38.13 56.47
N THR A 20 27.72 39.15 55.68
CA THR A 20 28.30 39.15 54.33
C THR A 20 28.89 37.80 53.87
N ARG A 21 28.20 37.12 52.95
CA ARG A 21 28.77 36.00 52.17
C ARG A 21 28.67 36.29 50.68
N ARG A 22 29.84 36.46 50.07
CA ARG A 22 30.09 36.59 48.63
C ARG A 22 29.28 35.58 47.82
N LYS A 23 28.32 36.07 47.02
CA LYS A 23 27.77 35.32 45.88
C LYS A 23 28.86 35.25 44.81
N ARG A 24 29.37 34.04 44.53
CA ARG A 24 29.96 33.73 43.22
C ARG A 24 28.82 33.79 42.20
N ILE A 25 28.93 34.73 41.27
CA ILE A 25 28.13 34.77 40.06
C ILE A 25 28.70 33.66 39.17
N TYR A 26 27.97 32.56 39.02
CA TYR A 26 28.03 31.79 37.78
C TYR A 26 26.94 32.38 36.90
N SER A 27 27.36 33.18 35.92
CA SER A 27 26.56 33.47 34.74
C SER A 27 26.60 32.20 33.90
N MET A 28 25.59 31.33 34.05
CA MET A 28 25.28 30.38 33.00
C MET A 28 24.41 31.12 32.01
N ASP A 29 24.96 31.36 30.83
CA ASP A 29 24.18 31.69 29.64
C ASP A 29 23.25 30.51 29.37
N THR A 30 21.96 30.67 29.66
CA THR A 30 20.91 29.69 29.35
C THR A 30 19.98 30.27 28.29
N THR A 31 20.53 30.81 27.21
CA THR A 31 19.81 30.88 25.93
C THR A 31 19.93 29.51 25.28
N GLY A 32 19.18 28.54 25.83
CA GLY A 32 18.95 27.29 25.11
C GLY A 32 18.01 27.62 23.97
N ASP A 33 18.57 27.83 22.78
CA ASP A 33 17.81 28.04 21.55
C ASP A 33 16.78 26.90 21.42
N PHE A 34 15.51 27.29 21.35
CA PHE A 34 14.43 26.37 21.04
C PHE A 34 14.40 26.19 19.52
N THR A 35 14.13 24.98 19.04
CA THR A 35 14.00 24.71 17.61
C THR A 35 12.77 23.86 17.40
N VAL A 36 11.74 24.45 16.81
CA VAL A 36 10.62 23.72 16.21
C VAL A 36 10.92 23.56 14.73
N GLN A 37 11.04 22.33 14.24
CA GLN A 37 11.14 22.05 12.81
C GLN A 37 9.79 21.52 12.33
N VAL A 38 9.17 22.22 11.38
CA VAL A 38 7.93 21.80 10.72
C VAL A 38 8.17 21.79 9.22
N THR A 39 8.25 20.60 8.63
CA THR A 39 8.31 20.45 7.17
C THR A 39 6.89 20.41 6.62
N LEU A 40 6.54 21.40 5.80
CA LEU A 40 5.23 21.50 5.16
C LEU A 40 5.39 21.33 3.65
N ARG A 41 4.71 20.34 3.07
CA ARG A 41 4.59 20.18 1.62
C ARG A 41 3.15 20.44 1.21
N SER A 42 2.97 21.33 0.24
CA SER A 42 1.68 21.58 -0.40
C SER A 42 1.85 21.37 -1.89
N GLN A 43 1.08 20.43 -2.45
CA GLN A 43 0.92 20.29 -3.89
C GLN A 43 -0.56 20.55 -4.20
N SER A 44 -0.82 21.54 -5.06
CA SER A 44 -2.16 21.78 -5.58
C SER A 44 -2.53 20.66 -6.54
N LYS A 45 -3.49 19.82 -6.15
CA LYS A 45 -4.02 18.72 -6.98
C LYS A 45 -4.69 19.20 -8.28
N ALA A 46 -5.11 20.46 -8.35
CA ALA A 46 -6.07 20.93 -9.36
C ALA A 46 -5.45 21.60 -10.60
N LYS A 47 -4.19 22.05 -10.58
CA LYS A 47 -3.61 22.84 -11.69
C LYS A 47 -2.85 22.03 -12.76
N GLN A 48 -2.78 20.70 -12.65
CA GLN A 48 -2.14 19.82 -13.63
C GLN A 48 -3.11 18.87 -14.35
N ASN A 49 -4.41 19.18 -14.37
CA ASN A 49 -5.38 18.47 -15.20
C ASN A 49 -5.45 18.99 -16.65
N ASP A 50 -4.58 19.92 -17.04
CA ASP A 50 -4.26 20.11 -18.46
C ASP A 50 -3.23 19.04 -18.85
N TRP A 51 -3.76 17.94 -19.38
CA TRP A 51 -3.00 16.83 -19.95
C TRP A 51 -2.00 17.35 -21.00
N LYS A 52 -0.73 17.44 -20.59
CA LYS A 52 0.41 17.32 -21.48
C LYS A 52 1.06 15.98 -21.17
N PRO A 53 1.30 15.10 -22.16
CA PRO A 53 1.83 13.78 -21.89
C PRO A 53 3.24 13.90 -21.33
N VAL A 54 3.40 13.64 -20.04
CA VAL A 54 4.67 13.25 -19.45
C VAL A 54 5.02 11.86 -20.00
N LYS A 55 6.31 11.59 -20.23
CA LYS A 55 6.78 10.33 -20.79
C LYS A 55 6.11 9.14 -20.10
N THR A 56 5.56 8.22 -20.88
CA THR A 56 4.95 7.00 -20.33
C THR A 56 6.01 6.13 -19.68
N TRP A 57 5.65 5.33 -18.68
CA TRP A 57 6.58 4.38 -18.05
C TRP A 57 7.18 3.41 -19.09
N ARG A 58 6.45 3.09 -20.17
CA ARG A 58 6.96 2.35 -21.34
C ARG A 58 8.12 3.09 -22.01
N GLN A 59 8.01 4.40 -22.23
CA GLN A 59 9.11 5.22 -22.78
C GLN A 59 10.31 5.26 -21.83
N TYR A 60 10.09 5.29 -20.51
CA TYR A 60 11.16 5.23 -19.52
C TYR A 60 11.94 3.90 -19.54
N PHE A 61 11.25 2.76 -19.65
CA PHE A 61 11.90 1.46 -19.78
C PHE A 61 12.54 1.22 -21.15
N THR A 62 11.97 1.77 -22.22
CA THR A 62 12.61 1.76 -23.55
C THR A 62 13.90 2.57 -23.53
N GLU A 63 13.93 3.74 -22.88
CA GLU A 63 15.13 4.55 -22.71
C GLU A 63 16.17 3.88 -21.81
N LEU A 64 15.76 3.22 -20.72
CA LEU A 64 16.66 2.39 -19.90
C LEU A 64 17.22 1.20 -20.67
N GLY A 65 16.41 0.56 -21.52
CA GLY A 65 16.85 -0.51 -22.42
C GLY A 65 17.84 -0.02 -23.47
N GLN A 66 17.63 1.17 -24.04
CA GLN A 66 18.56 1.82 -24.96
C GLN A 66 19.86 2.20 -24.26
N LEU A 67 19.80 2.83 -23.09
CA LEU A 67 21.00 3.19 -22.30
C LEU A 67 21.82 1.95 -21.91
N ARG A 68 21.16 0.83 -21.62
CA ARG A 68 21.82 -0.45 -21.36
C ARG A 68 22.49 -1.00 -22.63
N HIS A 69 21.79 -1.01 -23.76
CA HIS A 69 22.37 -1.43 -25.03
C HIS A 69 23.52 -0.53 -25.49
N GLU A 70 23.44 0.77 -25.25
CA GLU A 70 24.50 1.74 -25.53
C GLU A 70 25.71 1.55 -24.60
N ALA A 71 25.48 1.25 -23.32
CA ALA A 71 26.54 0.93 -22.38
C ALA A 71 27.25 -0.39 -22.74
N GLU A 72 26.49 -1.42 -23.12
CA GLU A 72 27.00 -2.71 -23.60
C GLU A 72 27.76 -2.56 -24.93
N ALA A 73 27.24 -1.78 -25.88
CA ALA A 73 27.90 -1.47 -27.15
C ALA A 73 29.18 -0.62 -26.96
N ALA A 74 29.22 0.21 -25.91
CA ALA A 74 30.40 0.96 -25.50
C ALA A 74 31.40 0.16 -24.64
N GLY A 75 31.19 -1.14 -24.45
CA GLY A 75 32.08 -2.02 -23.69
C GLY A 75 32.12 -1.74 -22.19
N ARG A 76 31.08 -1.08 -21.64
CA ARG A 76 30.99 -0.78 -20.20
C ARG A 76 30.21 -1.90 -19.51
N THR A 77 30.88 -2.75 -18.75
CA THR A 77 30.21 -3.75 -17.91
C THR A 77 29.65 -3.10 -16.64
N PRO A 78 28.47 -3.51 -16.14
CA PRO A 78 27.96 -3.05 -14.86
C PRO A 78 28.91 -3.46 -13.72
N PRO A 79 29.07 -2.65 -12.66
CA PRO A 79 29.92 -3.03 -11.54
C PRO A 79 29.31 -4.22 -10.79
N GLU A 80 30.01 -5.35 -10.81
CA GLU A 80 29.81 -6.42 -9.85
C GLU A 80 30.37 -5.95 -8.50
N HIS A 81 29.51 -5.85 -7.49
CA HIS A 81 29.76 -5.45 -6.09
C HIS A 81 29.52 -3.97 -5.76
N LEU A 82 28.51 -3.76 -4.91
CA LEU A 82 28.32 -2.56 -4.12
C LEU A 82 29.31 -2.58 -2.94
N PRO A 83 30.14 -1.55 -2.73
CA PRO A 83 30.92 -1.43 -1.51
C PRO A 83 30.03 -1.02 -0.34
N SER A 84 30.28 -1.63 0.83
CA SER A 84 29.76 -1.21 2.12
C SER A 84 30.22 0.21 2.46
N GLU A 85 29.29 1.05 2.92
CA GLU A 85 29.59 2.38 3.47
C GLU A 85 30.35 2.25 4.79
N ASP A 86 31.66 2.49 4.76
CA ASP A 86 32.44 2.98 5.89
C ASP A 86 33.75 3.56 5.36
N THR A 87 33.84 4.88 5.27
CA THR A 87 34.98 5.69 5.75
C THR A 87 34.78 7.16 5.38
N LYS A 88 34.79 7.99 6.43
CA LYS A 88 35.00 9.44 6.36
C LYS A 88 36.44 9.69 5.91
N GLU A 89 36.65 10.62 4.99
CA GLU A 89 37.86 11.42 4.99
C GLU A 89 37.58 12.82 4.43
N GLU A 90 37.88 13.81 5.28
CA GLU A 90 37.96 15.23 4.96
C GLU A 90 39.08 15.44 3.95
N ASN A 91 38.87 16.30 2.96
CA ASN A 91 39.97 17.09 2.42
C ASN A 91 39.51 18.48 1.98
N ASP A 92 40.27 19.42 2.50
CA ASP A 92 40.18 20.86 2.49
C ASP A 92 41.00 21.38 1.31
N VAL A 93 40.41 22.14 0.37
CA VAL A 93 41.18 22.92 -0.63
C VAL A 93 40.49 24.25 -0.92
N GLN A 94 41.25 25.32 -0.64
CA GLN A 94 40.97 26.72 -0.88
C GLN A 94 41.14 27.16 -2.35
N SER A 95 40.54 28.34 -2.64
CA SER A 95 40.87 29.33 -3.69
C SER A 95 40.34 29.00 -5.11
N GLU A 96 39.83 29.93 -5.92
CA GLU A 96 40.22 31.32 -6.15
C GLU A 96 39.05 32.26 -6.52
N LYS A 97 39.25 33.54 -6.21
CA LYS A 97 38.49 34.69 -6.69
C LYS A 97 38.77 34.98 -8.16
N ARG A 98 37.73 35.31 -8.94
CA ARG A 98 37.88 36.23 -10.08
C ARG A 98 36.62 37.06 -10.30
N ALA A 99 36.77 38.37 -10.16
CA ALA A 99 35.80 39.37 -10.55
C ALA A 99 35.94 39.72 -12.04
N GLN A 100 34.84 40.09 -12.71
CA GLN A 100 34.70 41.33 -13.49
C GLN A 100 33.25 41.51 -14.02
N PRO A 101 32.85 42.75 -14.44
CA PRO A 101 31.48 43.27 -14.32
C PRO A 101 30.77 43.61 -15.65
N GLY A 102 29.49 43.99 -15.55
CA GLY A 102 28.66 44.62 -16.60
C GLY A 102 27.61 43.64 -17.16
N SER A 103 26.35 43.97 -17.44
CA SER A 103 25.71 45.26 -17.72
C SER A 103 24.18 45.09 -17.61
N ALA A 104 23.51 46.23 -17.42
CA ALA A 104 22.10 46.49 -17.18
C ALA A 104 21.07 45.85 -18.14
N GLY A 105 19.85 45.69 -17.60
CA GLY A 105 18.62 46.01 -18.33
C GLY A 105 17.43 45.08 -18.05
N GLY A 106 16.42 45.59 -17.32
CA GLY A 106 15.02 45.33 -17.70
C GLY A 106 14.09 44.72 -16.63
N ALA A 107 13.20 45.60 -16.15
CA ALA A 107 11.80 45.37 -15.78
C ALA A 107 11.49 44.57 -14.50
N ASP A 108 11.14 45.35 -13.48
CA ASP A 108 10.31 44.98 -12.34
C ASP A 108 9.02 44.27 -12.78
N LEU A 109 8.79 43.09 -12.20
CA LEU A 109 7.46 42.62 -11.82
C LEU A 109 7.59 42.07 -10.40
N ASP A 110 6.95 42.77 -9.46
CA ASP A 110 6.80 42.40 -8.07
C ASP A 110 6.21 40.99 -7.96
N ASP A 111 7.05 40.02 -7.57
CA ASP A 111 6.63 38.68 -7.13
C ASP A 111 7.17 38.47 -5.71
N ASP A 112 6.88 39.43 -4.84
CA ASP A 112 7.24 39.44 -3.42
C ASP A 112 6.11 38.84 -2.54
N GLU A 113 5.37 37.86 -3.08
CA GLU A 113 4.27 37.16 -2.39
C GLU A 113 4.78 36.08 -1.39
N LEU A 114 6.11 35.93 -1.26
CA LEU A 114 6.77 34.91 -0.42
C LEU A 114 7.80 35.46 0.59
N ALA A 115 8.04 36.78 0.65
CA ALA A 115 8.95 37.40 1.62
C ALA A 115 8.38 37.48 3.06
N GLU A 116 7.05 37.34 3.23
CA GLU A 116 6.37 37.46 4.54
C GLU A 116 6.42 36.22 5.44
N PHE A 117 7.22 35.20 5.11
CA PHE A 117 7.46 34.08 6.02
C PHE A 117 8.40 34.43 7.19
N ARG A 118 9.03 35.62 7.19
CA ARG A 118 9.96 36.07 8.24
C ARG A 118 9.32 36.56 9.55
N LYS A 119 8.00 36.81 9.61
CA LYS A 119 7.35 37.31 10.85
C LYS A 119 6.62 36.21 11.62
N LEU A 120 7.39 35.33 12.24
CA LEU A 120 7.00 34.59 13.46
C LEU A 120 8.07 34.83 14.54
N GLU A 121 8.53 36.07 14.68
CA GLU A 121 9.34 36.52 15.82
C GLU A 121 8.44 36.68 17.06
N GLN A 122 8.03 35.56 17.66
CA GLN A 122 7.91 35.38 19.12
C GLN A 122 7.58 33.93 19.52
N MET A 123 7.98 32.95 18.71
CA MET A 123 8.26 31.59 19.14
C MET A 123 9.47 31.14 18.33
N ASP A 124 10.60 30.88 18.97
CA ASP A 124 11.85 30.51 18.28
C ASP A 124 11.73 29.13 17.62
N GLY A 125 11.10 29.08 16.45
CA GLY A 125 10.86 27.89 15.65
C GLY A 125 11.28 28.14 14.21
N PHE A 126 12.09 27.24 13.66
CA PHE A 126 12.59 27.32 12.29
C PHE A 126 11.68 26.49 11.38
N ILE A 127 10.82 27.16 10.60
CA ILE A 127 10.12 26.49 9.49
C ILE A 127 11.15 26.37 8.35
N GLU A 128 11.73 25.19 8.19
CA GLU A 128 12.61 24.90 7.07
C GLU A 128 11.75 24.81 5.81
N LYS A 129 11.85 25.85 4.99
CA LYS A 129 11.34 25.82 3.62
C LYS A 129 12.40 25.08 2.82
N ASP A 130 12.03 23.94 2.25
CA ASP A 130 12.82 23.33 1.18
C ASP A 130 12.86 24.39 0.06
N ASP A 131 14.01 25.06 -0.06
CA ASP A 131 14.16 26.20 -0.93
C ASP A 131 13.75 25.83 -2.36
N ALA A 132 13.13 26.79 -3.03
CA ALA A 132 12.59 26.66 -4.38
C ALA A 132 13.48 25.78 -5.24
N ALA A 133 12.91 24.66 -5.68
CA ALA A 133 13.50 23.62 -6.48
C ALA A 133 14.74 24.11 -7.24
N ASN A 134 15.93 23.67 -6.81
CA ASN A 134 17.03 23.56 -7.74
C ASN A 134 16.47 22.75 -8.92
N PRO A 135 16.34 23.32 -10.13
CA PRO A 135 15.74 22.61 -11.25
C PRO A 135 16.52 21.33 -11.61
N ASN A 136 17.76 21.20 -11.11
CA ASN A 136 18.60 20.02 -11.26
C ASN A 136 18.43 18.97 -10.15
N ASN A 137 17.61 19.24 -9.12
CA ASN A 137 17.30 18.29 -8.07
C ASN A 137 15.77 18.25 -7.87
N PRO A 138 15.03 17.49 -8.71
CA PRO A 138 13.59 17.33 -8.51
C PRO A 138 13.37 16.83 -7.09
N LEU A 139 12.63 17.62 -6.30
CA LEU A 139 12.26 17.32 -4.92
C LEU A 139 11.80 15.88 -4.83
N ARG A 140 12.67 15.01 -4.30
CA ARG A 140 12.28 13.62 -4.05
C ARG A 140 11.17 13.66 -3.00
N PRO A 141 10.04 12.96 -3.23
CA PRO A 141 9.02 12.83 -2.21
C PRO A 141 9.63 12.16 -0.98
N THR A 142 9.28 12.67 0.20
CA THR A 142 9.67 12.04 1.47
C THR A 142 9.03 10.66 1.57
N ARG A 143 9.57 9.81 2.45
CA ARG A 143 9.01 8.48 2.69
C ARG A 143 7.55 8.57 3.15
N GLU A 144 7.25 9.58 3.96
CA GLU A 144 5.94 9.89 4.52
C GLU A 144 4.96 10.33 3.44
N THR A 145 5.40 11.20 2.52
CA THR A 145 4.61 11.60 1.35
C THR A 145 4.30 10.40 0.45
N CYS A 146 5.29 9.54 0.18
CA CYS A 146 5.09 8.29 -0.59
C CYS A 146 4.10 7.37 0.13
N ASN A 147 4.29 7.16 1.44
CA ASN A 147 3.39 6.32 2.24
C ASN A 147 1.96 6.85 2.21
N LEU A 148 1.76 8.17 2.32
CA LEU A 148 0.45 8.79 2.21
C LEU A 148 -0.19 8.47 0.85
N ALA A 149 0.55 8.76 -0.23
CA ALA A 149 0.10 8.55 -1.60
C ALA A 149 -0.33 7.10 -1.85
N PHE A 150 0.55 6.14 -1.57
CA PHE A 150 0.29 4.72 -1.85
C PHE A 150 -0.72 4.08 -0.90
N ARG A 151 -0.85 4.56 0.35
CA ARG A 151 -1.75 3.95 1.32
C ARG A 151 -3.17 4.47 1.18
N LEU A 152 -3.37 5.79 1.10
CA LEU A 152 -4.70 6.39 1.06
C LEU A 152 -5.28 6.54 -0.33
N PHE A 153 -4.45 6.86 -1.32
CA PHE A 153 -4.93 7.25 -2.63
C PHE A 153 -4.74 6.16 -3.66
N ASP A 154 -5.61 6.14 -4.65
CA ASP A 154 -5.42 5.38 -5.87
C ASP A 154 -4.42 6.09 -6.79
N ARG A 155 -4.18 5.51 -7.97
CA ARG A 155 -3.26 6.04 -8.97
C ARG A 155 -3.68 7.41 -9.54
N TYR A 156 -4.91 7.85 -9.32
CA TYR A 156 -5.46 9.14 -9.76
C TYR A 156 -5.49 10.17 -8.63
N ALA A 157 -4.80 9.89 -7.52
CA ALA A 157 -4.78 10.72 -6.31
C ALA A 157 -6.17 10.93 -5.67
N ARG A 158 -7.11 10.00 -5.93
CA ARG A 158 -8.43 9.92 -5.30
C ARG A 158 -8.37 8.98 -4.11
N LEU A 159 -9.12 9.28 -3.06
CA LEU A 159 -9.20 8.42 -1.89
C LEU A 159 -9.70 7.04 -2.34
N LYS A 160 -8.97 5.97 -1.99
CA LYS A 160 -9.32 4.61 -2.43
C LYS A 160 -10.76 4.28 -2.03
N LYS A 161 -11.52 3.66 -2.94
CA LYS A 161 -12.90 3.23 -2.70
C LYS A 161 -13.07 2.41 -1.42
N THR A 162 -12.05 1.63 -1.03
CA THR A 162 -12.05 0.87 0.23
C THR A 162 -12.25 1.75 1.47
N PHE A 163 -11.86 3.02 1.44
CA PHE A 163 -12.06 3.95 2.56
C PHE A 163 -13.35 4.77 2.45
N LYS A 164 -14.06 4.69 1.31
CA LYS A 164 -15.34 5.35 1.07
C LYS A 164 -16.52 4.39 1.29
N GLU A 165 -16.45 3.22 0.65
CA GLU A 165 -17.60 2.35 0.41
C GLU A 165 -17.55 1.05 1.22
N HIS A 166 -16.36 0.55 1.55
CA HIS A 166 -16.23 -0.78 2.18
C HIS A 166 -16.85 -0.81 3.58
N VAL A 167 -17.79 -1.72 3.79
CA VAL A 167 -18.60 -1.89 5.02
C VAL A 167 -17.84 -1.90 6.35
N VAL A 168 -16.55 -2.24 6.33
CA VAL A 168 -15.67 -2.24 7.52
C VAL A 168 -14.49 -1.27 7.40
N LYS A 169 -14.00 -1.02 6.18
CA LYS A 169 -12.73 -0.31 5.97
C LYS A 169 -12.93 1.19 5.75
N ASN A 170 -14.17 1.62 5.51
CA ASN A 170 -14.53 3.03 5.51
C ASN A 170 -14.55 3.66 6.92
N GLY A 171 -14.32 2.85 7.96
CA GLY A 171 -14.22 3.32 9.34
C GLY A 171 -15.54 3.94 9.80
N PHE A 172 -15.51 5.24 10.10
CA PHE A 172 -16.73 6.00 10.43
C PHE A 172 -17.54 6.45 9.20
N GLY A 173 -17.02 6.26 7.98
CA GLY A 173 -17.70 6.63 6.73
C GLY A 173 -17.86 8.15 6.52
N ILE A 174 -17.08 8.96 7.24
CA ILE A 174 -17.14 10.44 7.18
C ILE A 174 -16.23 11.05 6.10
N TRP A 175 -15.53 10.21 5.32
CA TRP A 175 -14.62 10.63 4.26
C TRP A 175 -15.09 10.02 2.94
N GLY A 176 -15.50 10.87 2.02
CA GLY A 176 -16.02 10.52 0.70
C GLY A 176 -15.23 11.17 -0.43
N ASP A 177 -15.95 11.50 -1.51
CA ASP A 177 -15.39 12.11 -2.72
C ASP A 177 -14.86 13.53 -2.50
N GLU A 178 -15.28 14.21 -1.44
CA GLU A 178 -14.73 15.51 -1.07
C GLU A 178 -13.22 15.46 -0.86
N PHE A 179 -12.69 14.32 -0.38
CA PHE A 179 -11.26 14.10 -0.13
C PHE A 179 -10.43 13.95 -1.42
N ASP A 180 -11.08 13.73 -2.57
CA ASP A 180 -10.43 13.64 -3.88
C ASP A 180 -10.03 15.03 -4.39
N THR A 181 -10.64 16.08 -3.86
CA THR A 181 -10.46 17.46 -4.30
C THR A 181 -9.81 18.32 -3.21
N GLY A 182 -9.28 19.48 -3.61
CA GLY A 182 -8.65 20.43 -2.70
C GLY A 182 -7.17 20.18 -2.42
N GLY A 183 -6.60 21.04 -1.58
CA GLY A 183 -5.20 20.94 -1.15
C GLY A 183 -5.00 19.89 -0.06
N LEU A 184 -3.80 19.33 0.03
CA LEU A 184 -3.38 18.54 1.19
C LEU A 184 -2.33 19.31 1.98
N LEU A 185 -2.49 19.32 3.30
CA LEU A 185 -1.50 19.77 4.27
C LEU A 185 -1.01 18.53 5.03
N LEU A 186 0.19 18.06 4.75
CA LEU A 186 0.78 16.91 5.44
C LEU A 186 1.62 17.38 6.64
N PHE A 187 1.29 16.89 7.84
CA PHE A 187 2.18 16.96 8.99
C PHE A 187 3.12 15.75 8.97
N GLU A 188 4.35 15.94 8.51
CA GLU A 188 5.35 14.86 8.46
C GLU A 188 5.92 14.55 9.85
N TYR A 189 6.28 15.59 10.60
CA TYR A 189 6.93 15.45 11.89
C TYR A 189 6.62 16.66 12.77
N ILE A 190 6.37 16.41 14.06
CA ILE A 190 6.25 17.41 15.10
C ILE A 190 7.04 16.91 16.30
N SER A 191 7.95 17.74 16.83
CA SER A 191 8.67 17.44 18.07
C SER A 191 8.63 18.61 19.01
N ILE A 192 8.37 18.28 20.27
CA ILE A 192 8.47 19.20 21.40
C ILE A 192 9.54 18.63 22.32
N GLN A 193 10.60 19.41 22.51
CA GLN A 193 11.68 19.07 23.43
C GLN A 193 11.12 18.81 24.84
N GLU A 194 11.70 17.84 25.53
CA GLU A 194 11.15 17.27 26.76
C GLU A 194 10.86 18.30 27.85
N SER A 195 11.78 19.25 28.04
CA SER A 195 11.64 20.37 28.99
C SER A 195 10.44 21.27 28.73
N TYR A 196 9.91 21.27 27.52
CA TYR A 196 8.80 22.12 27.07
C TYR A 196 7.49 21.33 26.87
N ARG A 197 7.50 20.01 27.07
CA ARG A 197 6.28 19.20 26.99
C ARG A 197 5.28 19.61 28.08
N ARG A 198 4.00 19.30 27.86
CA ARG A 198 2.87 19.58 28.78
C ARG A 198 2.53 21.08 29.00
N HIS A 199 3.12 21.98 28.22
CA HIS A 199 2.77 23.42 28.21
C HIS A 199 1.77 23.81 27.12
N GLY A 200 1.14 22.85 26.45
CA GLY A 200 0.20 23.12 25.35
C GLY A 200 0.84 23.47 24.00
N LEU A 201 2.16 23.65 23.94
CA LEU A 201 2.89 24.10 22.73
C LEU A 201 2.61 23.26 21.47
N GLY A 202 2.48 21.93 21.59
CA GLY A 202 2.16 21.09 20.44
C GLY A 202 0.79 21.41 19.82
N ARG A 203 -0.21 21.73 20.66
CA ARG A 203 -1.53 22.18 20.21
C ARG A 203 -1.42 23.55 19.52
N GLU A 204 -0.77 24.50 20.18
CA GLU A 204 -0.59 25.86 19.65
C GLU A 204 0.10 25.84 18.28
N LEU A 205 1.12 24.98 18.12
CA LEU A 205 1.83 24.82 16.86
C LEU A 205 0.91 24.29 15.75
N VAL A 206 0.18 23.20 15.98
CA VAL A 206 -0.75 22.64 14.99
C VAL A 206 -1.83 23.66 14.64
N GLU A 207 -2.41 24.33 15.63
CA GLU A 207 -3.42 25.38 15.42
C GLU A 207 -2.87 26.57 14.62
N ALA A 208 -1.64 27.00 14.89
CA ALA A 208 -0.98 28.07 14.15
C ALA A 208 -0.76 27.69 12.67
N VAL A 209 -0.29 26.47 12.40
CA VAL A 209 -0.13 25.95 11.03
C VAL A 209 -1.48 25.87 10.31
N LEU A 210 -2.51 25.34 10.96
CA LEU A 210 -3.87 25.26 10.39
C LEU A 210 -4.44 26.65 10.10
N LYS A 211 -4.30 27.59 11.04
CA LYS A 211 -4.74 28.99 10.88
C LYS A 211 -4.05 29.65 9.68
N ARG A 212 -2.74 29.50 9.56
CA ARG A 212 -1.97 30.05 8.43
C ARG A 212 -2.35 29.38 7.10
N THR A 213 -2.64 28.09 7.11
CA THR A 213 -3.10 27.37 5.92
C THR A 213 -4.49 27.82 5.48
N ARG A 214 -5.43 28.00 6.43
CA ARG A 214 -6.78 28.56 6.15
C ARG A 214 -6.75 29.96 5.56
N ALA A 215 -5.76 30.78 5.92
CA ALA A 215 -5.57 32.09 5.32
C ALA A 215 -5.14 32.03 3.84
N LYS A 216 -4.59 30.88 3.38
CA LYS A 216 -4.08 30.69 2.02
C LYS A 216 -4.96 29.79 1.15
N SER A 217 -5.67 28.86 1.75
CA SER A 217 -6.56 27.93 1.06
C SER A 217 -7.85 27.78 1.84
N THR A 218 -8.97 28.00 1.16
CA THR A 218 -10.32 27.82 1.70
C THR A 218 -10.76 26.36 1.72
N ASN A 219 -10.13 25.52 0.89
CA ASN A 219 -10.45 24.09 0.80
C ASN A 219 -9.18 23.23 0.79
N PHE A 220 -8.88 22.66 1.95
CA PHE A 220 -7.84 21.65 2.13
C PHE A 220 -8.20 20.62 3.20
N PHE A 221 -7.47 19.51 3.19
CA PHE A 221 -7.45 18.51 4.26
C PHE A 221 -6.06 18.50 4.89
N ALA A 222 -6.01 18.66 6.20
CA ALA A 222 -4.80 18.39 6.97
C ALA A 222 -4.72 16.89 7.25
N VAL A 223 -3.58 16.27 7.00
CA VAL A 223 -3.39 14.83 7.11
C VAL A 223 -2.13 14.52 7.92
N VAL A 224 -2.20 13.48 8.75
CA VAL A 224 -1.09 13.04 9.60
C VAL A 224 -1.17 11.53 9.82
N ALA A 225 -0.03 10.87 9.94
CA ALA A 225 0.05 9.52 10.50
C ALA A 225 0.55 9.66 11.94
N PRO A 226 -0.34 9.61 12.96
CA PRO A 226 0.10 9.67 14.35
C PRO A 226 1.12 8.57 14.61
N GLY A 227 2.19 8.93 15.32
CA GLY A 227 3.33 8.06 15.55
C GLY A 227 4.26 8.63 16.61
N TRP A 228 5.43 8.02 16.71
CA TRP A 228 6.47 8.41 17.64
C TRP A 228 7.80 8.62 16.92
N LEU A 229 8.72 9.28 17.61
CA LEU A 229 10.10 9.38 17.17
C LEU A 229 10.85 8.20 17.76
N SER A 230 11.55 7.42 16.93
CA SER A 230 12.36 6.29 17.40
C SER A 230 13.32 6.71 18.51
N ALA A 231 13.95 7.89 18.36
CA ALA A 231 14.83 8.46 19.37
C ALA A 231 14.18 8.70 20.76
N VAL A 232 12.86 8.84 20.85
CA VAL A 232 12.16 8.93 22.14
C VAL A 232 12.05 7.55 22.78
N VAL A 233 11.64 6.54 22.01
CA VAL A 233 11.54 5.16 22.50
C VAL A 233 12.92 4.62 22.89
N ASP A 234 13.92 4.80 22.02
CA ASP A 234 15.29 4.31 22.25
C ASP A 234 15.89 4.84 23.56
N ARG A 235 15.59 6.09 23.94
CA ARG A 235 16.03 6.69 25.20
C ARG A 235 15.29 6.15 26.42
N GLU A 236 14.03 5.75 26.28
CA GLU A 236 13.21 5.17 27.36
C GLU A 236 13.50 3.68 27.57
N THR A 237 14.00 2.99 26.55
CA THR A 237 14.18 1.54 26.57
C THR A 237 15.64 1.08 26.38
N PRO A 238 16.65 1.67 27.06
CA PRO A 238 18.04 1.23 26.92
C PRO A 238 18.21 -0.18 27.49
N GLY A 239 18.62 -1.13 26.62
CA GLY A 239 18.81 -2.53 27.01
C GLY A 239 17.51 -3.30 27.27
N ALA A 240 16.36 -2.75 26.88
CA ALA A 240 15.07 -3.42 27.03
C ALA A 240 14.90 -4.59 26.04
N THR A 241 14.00 -5.51 26.34
CA THR A 241 13.62 -6.58 25.40
C THR A 241 12.75 -6.04 24.28
N ASN A 242 12.62 -6.79 23.18
CA ASN A 242 11.75 -6.41 22.05
C ASN A 242 10.29 -6.19 22.48
N GLU A 243 9.80 -6.97 23.44
CA GLU A 243 8.46 -6.81 24.01
C GLU A 243 8.31 -5.48 24.75
N GLN A 244 9.32 -5.08 25.52
CA GLN A 244 9.33 -3.82 26.25
C GLN A 244 9.43 -2.62 25.31
N ILE A 245 10.24 -2.73 24.25
CA ILE A 245 10.33 -1.71 23.19
C ILE A 245 8.96 -1.55 22.54
N LYS A 246 8.34 -2.64 22.10
CA LYS A 246 7.00 -2.63 21.50
C LYS A 246 5.94 -2.04 22.42
N GLU A 247 5.98 -2.39 23.71
CA GLU A 247 5.04 -1.81 24.69
C GLU A 247 5.21 -0.29 24.77
N ALA A 248 6.46 0.20 24.75
CA ALA A 248 6.73 1.63 24.70
C ALA A 248 6.22 2.27 23.40
N GLU A 249 6.46 1.66 22.24
CA GLU A 249 5.94 2.10 20.95
C GLU A 249 4.42 2.21 20.95
N LEU A 250 3.70 1.19 21.43
CA LEU A 250 2.24 1.19 21.53
C LEU A 250 1.73 2.29 22.47
N ARG A 251 2.41 2.54 23.59
CA ARG A 251 2.05 3.65 24.49
C ARG A 251 2.23 5.00 23.80
N HIS A 252 3.35 5.22 23.10
CA HIS A 252 3.58 6.48 22.37
C HIS A 252 2.63 6.66 21.19
N GLN A 253 2.28 5.59 20.48
CA GLN A 253 1.23 5.59 19.45
C GLN A 253 -0.10 6.08 20.04
N ALA A 254 -0.55 5.48 21.14
CA ALA A 254 -1.80 5.85 21.80
C ALA A 254 -1.80 7.33 22.26
N ILE A 255 -0.66 7.83 22.76
CA ILE A 255 -0.49 9.25 23.12
C ILE A 255 -0.63 10.15 21.89
N ALA A 256 0.02 9.80 20.77
CA ALA A 256 -0.03 10.58 19.54
C ALA A 256 -1.44 10.60 18.93
N GLU A 257 -2.12 9.44 18.89
CA GLU A 257 -3.50 9.34 18.42
C GLU A 257 -4.46 10.16 19.29
N SER A 258 -4.34 10.05 20.62
CA SER A 258 -5.13 10.85 21.55
C SER A 258 -4.90 12.35 21.35
N PHE A 259 -3.65 12.77 21.14
CA PHE A 259 -3.30 14.15 20.87
C PHE A 259 -3.99 14.69 19.60
N PHE A 260 -3.89 13.99 18.46
CA PHE A 260 -4.51 14.45 17.22
C PHE A 260 -6.04 14.38 17.26
N ARG A 261 -6.62 13.36 17.91
CA ARG A 261 -8.08 13.29 18.13
C ARG A 261 -8.58 14.48 18.96
N ALA A 262 -7.83 14.89 19.98
CA ALA A 262 -8.15 16.07 20.80
C ALA A 262 -8.08 17.40 20.01
N LEU A 263 -7.40 17.42 18.87
CA LEU A 263 -7.35 18.56 17.93
C LEU A 263 -8.42 18.49 16.83
N GLY A 264 -9.32 17.49 16.89
CA GLY A 264 -10.40 17.32 15.93
C GLY A 264 -10.07 16.42 14.74
N PHE A 265 -8.84 15.91 14.63
CA PHE A 265 -8.52 14.97 13.55
C PHE A 265 -9.26 13.65 13.77
N ARG A 266 -9.75 13.05 12.69
CA ARG A 266 -10.44 11.74 12.70
C ARG A 266 -9.77 10.79 11.73
N ARG A 267 -9.84 9.49 12.04
CA ARG A 267 -9.17 8.47 11.23
C ARG A 267 -9.78 8.36 9.83
N VAL A 268 -8.95 8.19 8.81
CA VAL A 268 -9.39 7.95 7.43
C VAL A 268 -9.59 6.45 7.22
N GLY A 269 -10.84 6.01 7.33
CA GLY A 269 -11.21 4.60 7.26
C GLY A 269 -10.47 3.74 8.28
N SER A 270 -10.07 2.54 7.88
CA SER A 270 -9.23 1.63 8.68
C SER A 270 -7.73 1.84 8.42
N SER A 271 -7.30 3.05 8.04
CA SER A 271 -5.89 3.35 7.82
C SER A 271 -5.19 3.85 9.09
N ALA A 272 -3.85 3.92 9.05
CA ALA A 272 -3.05 4.60 10.07
C ALA A 272 -3.14 6.14 9.99
N TRP A 273 -3.80 6.68 8.97
CA TRP A 273 -3.84 8.12 8.73
C TRP A 273 -5.07 8.77 9.36
N PHE A 274 -4.86 9.98 9.84
CA PHE A 274 -5.87 10.87 10.38
C PHE A 274 -5.97 12.10 9.51
N ALA A 275 -7.18 12.64 9.37
CA ALA A 275 -7.41 13.87 8.64
C ALA A 275 -8.31 14.85 9.39
N LEU A 276 -8.19 16.11 9.03
CA LEU A 276 -9.01 17.22 9.48
C LEU A 276 -9.39 18.08 8.28
N ALA A 277 -10.70 18.20 8.02
CA ALA A 277 -11.19 19.07 6.96
C ALA A 277 -11.11 20.55 7.38
N SER A 278 -10.72 21.41 6.44
CA SER A 278 -10.71 22.87 6.63
C SER A 278 -12.11 23.46 6.80
N SER A 279 -13.12 22.88 6.14
CA SER A 279 -14.53 23.28 6.26
C SER A 279 -15.06 22.95 7.66
N ALA A 280 -15.66 23.94 8.33
CA ALA A 280 -16.26 23.78 9.66
C ALA A 280 -17.54 22.93 9.63
N GLU A 281 -18.19 22.81 8.47
CA GLU A 281 -19.42 22.02 8.29
C GLU A 281 -19.14 20.54 8.04
N HIS A 282 -17.88 20.16 7.87
CA HIS A 282 -17.51 18.78 7.59
C HIS A 282 -17.85 17.86 8.79
N PRO A 283 -18.41 16.65 8.55
CA PRO A 283 -18.82 15.73 9.62
C PRO A 283 -17.73 15.37 10.63
N CYS A 284 -16.45 15.41 10.24
CA CYS A 284 -15.33 15.12 11.15
C CYS A 284 -15.32 15.99 12.42
N HIS A 285 -15.86 17.22 12.36
CA HIS A 285 -15.94 18.12 13.53
C HIS A 285 -17.04 17.75 14.52
N SER A 286 -18.01 16.92 14.10
CA SER A 286 -19.12 16.47 14.94
C SER A 286 -18.87 15.10 15.58
N VAL A 287 -17.89 14.33 15.08
CA VAL A 287 -17.50 13.05 15.68
C VAL A 287 -16.72 13.31 16.96
N ALA A 288 -17.13 12.72 18.09
CA ALA A 288 -16.38 12.82 19.34
C ALA A 288 -15.08 11.99 19.29
N ALA A 289 -14.05 12.43 20.01
CA ALA A 289 -12.72 11.80 19.98
C ALA A 289 -12.71 10.33 20.46
N ASP A 290 -13.56 10.01 21.44
CA ASP A 290 -13.74 8.69 22.05
C ASP A 290 -14.65 7.76 21.23
N VAL A 291 -15.38 8.32 20.28
CA VAL A 291 -16.27 7.59 19.37
C VAL A 291 -15.59 7.31 18.03
N ASP A 292 -14.49 7.99 17.69
CA ASP A 292 -13.74 7.80 16.44
C ASP A 292 -13.30 6.34 16.22
N PHE A 293 -13.11 5.96 14.96
CA PHE A 293 -12.73 4.58 14.62
C PHE A 293 -11.39 4.21 15.24
N GLU A 294 -11.38 3.12 16.01
CA GLU A 294 -10.18 2.52 16.58
C GLU A 294 -9.73 1.34 15.73
N LEU A 295 -8.43 1.29 15.44
CA LEU A 295 -7.87 0.07 14.88
C LEU A 295 -7.92 -1.02 15.95
N PRO A 296 -8.19 -2.28 15.56
CA PRO A 296 -8.06 -3.40 16.49
C PRO A 296 -6.69 -3.36 17.12
N ASN A 297 -6.62 -3.60 18.44
CA ASN A 297 -5.33 -3.75 19.10
C ASN A 297 -4.52 -4.80 18.35
N PRO A 298 -3.25 -4.51 18.01
CA PRO A 298 -2.40 -5.49 17.36
C PRO A 298 -2.39 -6.74 18.24
N LEU A 299 -2.62 -7.89 17.61
CA LEU A 299 -2.65 -9.16 18.32
C LEU A 299 -1.31 -9.38 19.03
N PRO A 300 -1.29 -10.14 20.13
CA PRO A 300 -0.04 -10.49 20.79
C PRO A 300 0.91 -11.08 19.76
N HIS A 301 2.02 -10.39 19.52
CA HIS A 301 3.01 -10.90 18.62
C HIS A 301 3.74 -12.02 19.34
N ALA A 302 3.73 -13.22 18.76
CA ALA A 302 4.65 -14.23 19.21
C ALA A 302 6.05 -13.76 18.79
N SER A 303 6.90 -13.36 19.73
CA SER A 303 8.35 -13.27 19.49
C SER A 303 8.99 -14.63 19.29
N SER A 304 8.17 -15.69 19.18
CA SER A 304 8.59 -17.06 19.09
C SER A 304 9.05 -17.37 17.67
N SER A 305 10.32 -17.72 17.55
CA SER A 305 10.90 -18.52 16.45
C SER A 305 9.97 -19.63 15.94
N GLU A 306 9.07 -20.15 16.80
CA GLU A 306 8.09 -21.17 16.47
C GLU A 306 6.99 -20.73 15.48
N MET A 307 6.55 -19.46 15.51
CA MET A 307 5.57 -18.94 14.55
C MET A 307 6.23 -18.73 13.19
N GLU A 308 7.44 -18.19 13.16
CA GLU A 308 8.20 -17.99 11.94
C GLU A 308 8.57 -19.33 11.28
N SER A 309 8.88 -20.34 12.09
CA SER A 309 9.02 -21.72 11.62
C SER A 309 7.72 -22.25 11.02
N LEU A 310 6.55 -22.03 11.64
CA LEU A 310 5.26 -22.43 11.07
C LEU A 310 4.95 -21.68 9.77
N PHE A 311 5.34 -20.41 9.66
CA PHE A 311 5.12 -19.63 8.46
C PHE A 311 5.99 -20.08 7.30
N ASN A 312 7.26 -20.36 7.56
CA ASN A 312 8.15 -20.90 6.54
C ASN A 312 7.67 -22.29 6.09
N ASP A 313 7.27 -23.14 7.04
CA ASP A 313 6.65 -24.44 6.74
C ASP A 313 5.41 -24.28 5.85
N SER A 314 4.54 -23.29 6.13
CA SER A 314 3.34 -23.06 5.32
C SER A 314 3.66 -22.75 3.86
N LYS A 315 4.81 -22.14 3.55
CA LYS A 315 5.18 -21.82 2.17
C LYS A 315 5.73 -23.04 1.44
N GLU A 316 6.52 -23.85 2.12
CA GLU A 316 7.31 -24.92 1.50
C GLU A 316 6.60 -26.27 1.49
N THR A 317 5.61 -26.47 2.37
CA THR A 317 4.95 -27.77 2.54
C THR A 317 3.61 -27.84 1.83
N GLU A 318 3.26 -29.02 1.35
CA GLU A 318 1.93 -29.28 0.78
C GLU A 318 0.84 -29.17 1.87
N ASP A 319 -0.35 -28.70 1.52
CA ASP A 319 -1.43 -28.36 2.48
C ASP A 319 -1.75 -29.48 3.48
N ARG A 320 -1.83 -30.73 3.01
CA ARG A 320 -2.10 -31.87 3.89
C ARG A 320 -0.97 -32.11 4.89
N ALA A 321 0.28 -31.99 4.46
CA ALA A 321 1.44 -32.16 5.34
C ALA A 321 1.53 -31.02 6.35
N PHE A 322 1.27 -29.79 5.90
CA PHE A 322 1.18 -28.62 6.76
C PHE A 322 0.09 -28.78 7.83
N LEU A 323 -1.11 -29.20 7.42
CA LEU A 323 -2.24 -29.44 8.32
C LEU A 323 -1.90 -30.45 9.42
N ILE A 324 -1.25 -31.57 9.09
CA ILE A 324 -0.86 -32.58 10.10
C ILE A 324 0.10 -31.97 11.13
N ARG A 325 1.14 -31.25 10.67
CA ARG A 325 2.09 -30.57 11.57
C ARG A 325 1.40 -29.52 12.44
N LEU A 326 0.49 -28.76 11.86
CA LEU A 326 -0.26 -27.72 12.57
C LEU A 326 -1.20 -28.34 13.62
N GLN A 327 -1.84 -29.48 13.31
CA GLN A 327 -2.66 -30.24 14.24
C GLN A 327 -1.84 -30.79 15.41
N GLU A 328 -0.66 -31.35 15.14
CA GLU A 328 0.25 -31.84 16.17
C GLU A 328 0.73 -30.72 17.10
N LYS A 329 1.01 -29.53 16.54
CA LYS A 329 1.56 -28.40 17.29
C LYS A 329 0.51 -27.61 18.06
N LEU A 330 -0.68 -27.39 17.47
CA LEU A 330 -1.74 -26.66 18.14
C LEU A 330 -2.47 -27.55 19.14
N GLY A 331 -2.71 -28.82 18.79
CA GLY A 331 -3.25 -29.88 19.66
C GLY A 331 -4.64 -29.59 20.24
N ASP A 332 -4.71 -28.63 21.15
CA ASP A 332 -5.87 -28.17 21.88
C ASP A 332 -6.37 -26.80 21.38
N SER A 333 -7.68 -26.61 21.47
CA SER A 333 -8.38 -25.34 21.30
C SER A 333 -7.88 -24.22 22.24
N TYR A 334 -7.26 -24.53 23.37
CA TYR A 334 -6.75 -23.50 24.30
C TYR A 334 -5.34 -23.00 23.97
N ASN A 335 -4.72 -23.49 22.90
CA ASN A 335 -3.37 -23.07 22.54
C ASN A 335 -3.31 -21.55 22.23
N PRO A 336 -2.47 -20.75 22.91
CA PRO A 336 -2.40 -19.31 22.66
C PRO A 336 -1.99 -18.97 21.22
N LEU A 337 -1.31 -19.89 20.51
CA LEU A 337 -0.86 -19.70 19.14
C LEU A 337 -2.01 -19.42 18.16
N TRP A 338 -3.25 -19.86 18.48
CA TRP A 338 -4.44 -19.56 17.67
C TRP A 338 -4.64 -18.05 17.44
N HIS A 339 -4.28 -17.23 18.43
CA HIS A 339 -4.47 -15.77 18.41
C HIS A 339 -3.17 -14.99 18.25
N THR A 340 -2.04 -15.68 18.12
CA THR A 340 -0.76 -15.01 17.88
C THR A 340 -0.63 -14.56 16.44
N ALA A 341 0.04 -13.43 16.25
CA ALA A 341 0.34 -12.87 14.95
C ALA A 341 1.84 -12.65 14.74
N ASN A 342 2.27 -12.59 13.48
CA ASN A 342 3.64 -12.18 13.11
C ASN A 342 3.84 -10.67 13.32
N SER A 343 5.01 -10.15 12.94
CA SER A 343 5.33 -8.70 12.97
C SER A 343 4.46 -7.80 12.07
N LYS A 344 3.57 -8.38 11.24
CA LYS A 344 2.61 -7.68 10.37
C LYS A 344 1.16 -7.84 10.83
N GLY A 345 0.92 -8.49 11.97
CA GLY A 345 -0.42 -8.80 12.46
C GLY A 345 -1.08 -10.02 11.78
N ASP A 346 -0.39 -10.72 10.89
CA ASP A 346 -0.92 -11.90 10.21
C ASP A 346 -1.01 -13.07 11.20
N THR A 347 -2.22 -13.62 11.35
CA THR A 347 -2.50 -14.83 12.14
C THR A 347 -2.27 -16.11 11.33
N LEU A 348 -2.23 -17.28 11.98
CA LEU A 348 -2.16 -18.58 11.29
C LEU A 348 -3.20 -18.75 10.17
N LEU A 349 -4.39 -18.18 10.35
CA LEU A 349 -5.43 -18.20 9.32
C LEU A 349 -5.06 -17.32 8.12
N HIS A 350 -4.49 -16.12 8.33
CA HIS A 350 -3.98 -15.28 7.25
C HIS A 350 -2.93 -16.02 6.43
N PHE A 351 -1.99 -16.68 7.10
CA PHE A 351 -0.93 -17.43 6.42
C PHE A 351 -1.44 -18.63 5.66
N SER A 352 -2.31 -19.43 6.28
CA SER A 352 -2.89 -20.59 5.61
C SER A 352 -3.69 -20.17 4.37
N ALA A 353 -4.39 -19.03 4.44
CA ALA A 353 -5.09 -18.47 3.29
C ALA A 353 -4.11 -17.97 2.21
N THR A 354 -3.11 -17.19 2.60
CA THR A 354 -2.13 -16.58 1.68
C THR A 354 -1.20 -17.61 1.03
N ALA A 355 -0.89 -18.71 1.74
CA ALA A 355 -0.11 -19.82 1.22
C ALA A 355 -0.95 -20.87 0.48
N SER A 356 -2.21 -20.55 0.16
CA SER A 356 -3.15 -21.41 -0.58
C SER A 356 -3.31 -22.79 0.03
N LYS A 357 -3.58 -22.85 1.34
CA LYS A 357 -3.75 -24.08 2.14
C LYS A 357 -5.22 -24.32 2.51
N PRO A 358 -6.11 -24.65 1.55
CA PRO A 358 -7.55 -24.72 1.78
C PRO A 358 -7.99 -25.70 2.86
N GLN A 359 -7.36 -26.86 2.97
CA GLN A 359 -7.65 -27.86 4.01
C GLN A 359 -7.28 -27.30 5.38
N THR A 360 -6.10 -26.67 5.46
CA THR A 360 -5.65 -26.01 6.68
C THR A 360 -6.57 -24.87 7.09
N VAL A 361 -6.94 -23.98 6.17
CA VAL A 361 -7.90 -22.88 6.41
C VAL A 361 -9.23 -23.44 6.91
N SER A 362 -9.78 -24.45 6.24
CA SER A 362 -11.05 -25.07 6.64
C SER A 362 -10.97 -25.68 8.04
N TRP A 363 -9.84 -26.29 8.39
CA TRP A 363 -9.64 -26.86 9.72
C TRP A 363 -9.50 -25.77 10.79
N ILE A 364 -8.71 -24.72 10.55
CA ILE A 364 -8.55 -23.58 11.47
C ILE A 364 -9.92 -22.95 11.77
N LEU A 365 -10.72 -22.65 10.74
CA LEU A 365 -12.05 -22.06 10.89
C LEU A 365 -13.01 -22.96 11.66
N LYS A 366 -12.90 -24.28 11.51
CA LYS A 366 -13.70 -25.25 12.28
C LYS A 366 -13.30 -25.28 13.75
N MET A 367 -12.00 -25.23 14.04
CA MET A 367 -11.47 -25.32 15.41
C MET A 367 -11.61 -24.00 16.17
N LYS A 368 -11.41 -22.86 15.49
CA LYS A 368 -11.44 -21.52 16.04
C LYS A 368 -12.15 -20.53 15.12
N PRO A 369 -13.50 -20.51 15.11
CA PRO A 369 -14.27 -19.59 14.29
C PRO A 369 -13.98 -18.11 14.59
N ASP A 370 -13.61 -17.79 15.83
CA ASP A 370 -13.31 -16.44 16.30
C ASP A 370 -12.04 -15.84 15.68
N VAL A 371 -11.07 -16.67 15.26
CA VAL A 371 -9.88 -16.16 14.53
C VAL A 371 -10.24 -15.58 13.17
N GLN A 372 -11.43 -15.85 12.65
CA GLN A 372 -11.96 -15.18 11.45
C GLN A 372 -12.16 -13.67 11.67
N GLN A 373 -12.37 -13.25 12.91
CA GLN A 373 -12.56 -11.83 13.26
C GLN A 373 -11.23 -11.10 13.51
N ALA A 374 -10.12 -11.82 13.61
CA ALA A 374 -8.81 -11.21 13.72
C ALA A 374 -8.58 -10.24 12.56
N ARG A 375 -7.77 -9.21 12.79
CA ARG A 375 -7.29 -8.34 11.73
C ARG A 375 -5.78 -8.24 11.81
N ASN A 376 -5.11 -8.23 10.67
CA ASN A 376 -3.69 -7.88 10.65
C ASN A 376 -3.49 -6.36 10.76
N ASP A 377 -2.24 -5.90 10.77
CA ASP A 377 -1.91 -4.49 10.98
C ASP A 377 -2.38 -3.59 9.82
N ALA A 378 -2.70 -4.18 8.66
CA ALA A 378 -3.31 -3.51 7.52
C ALA A 378 -4.85 -3.47 7.60
N GLY A 379 -5.44 -3.98 8.69
CA GLY A 379 -6.88 -4.03 8.90
C GLY A 379 -7.56 -5.14 8.09
N ASP A 380 -6.80 -6.13 7.64
CA ASP A 380 -7.33 -7.20 6.80
C ASP A 380 -7.91 -8.34 7.61
N CYS A 381 -9.05 -8.86 7.18
CA CYS A 381 -9.68 -10.04 7.76
C CYS A 381 -9.04 -11.30 7.17
N PRO A 382 -8.67 -12.31 7.97
CA PRO A 382 -8.23 -13.59 7.46
C PRO A 382 -9.36 -14.37 6.80
N GLY A 383 -10.62 -13.93 7.01
CA GLY A 383 -11.81 -14.61 6.53
C GLY A 383 -12.87 -13.69 5.94
N SER A 384 -12.51 -12.69 5.12
CA SER A 384 -13.40 -12.18 4.06
C SER A 384 -13.70 -13.25 2.98
N LEU A 385 -13.61 -14.53 3.35
CA LEU A 385 -13.45 -15.73 2.53
C LEU A 385 -14.68 -16.65 2.59
N GLY A 386 -15.87 -16.11 2.89
CA GLY A 386 -17.10 -16.92 2.83
C GLY A 386 -17.45 -17.41 1.42
N LYS A 387 -16.96 -16.72 0.38
CA LYS A 387 -17.21 -17.06 -1.03
C LYS A 387 -15.96 -17.19 -1.90
N CYS A 388 -14.77 -16.95 -1.35
CA CYS A 388 -13.53 -16.97 -2.11
C CYS A 388 -13.03 -18.44 -2.13
N ILE A 389 -12.89 -19.04 -3.32
CA ILE A 389 -12.57 -20.45 -3.48
C ILE A 389 -11.17 -20.69 -2.90
N ALA A 390 -11.07 -21.73 -2.06
CA ALA A 390 -9.84 -22.10 -1.35
C ALA A 390 -9.22 -20.97 -0.52
N GLY A 391 -10.01 -19.97 -0.15
CA GLY A 391 -9.54 -18.88 0.69
C GLY A 391 -8.71 -17.82 -0.03
N PHE A 392 -8.62 -17.84 -1.36
CA PHE A 392 -7.92 -16.80 -2.10
C PHE A 392 -8.68 -16.29 -3.32
N LEU A 393 -9.28 -17.17 -4.12
CA LEU A 393 -9.86 -16.79 -5.41
C LEU A 393 -11.31 -16.28 -5.26
N SER A 394 -11.49 -14.97 -5.16
CA SER A 394 -12.80 -14.37 -4.89
C SER A 394 -13.82 -14.54 -6.01
N PRO A 395 -15.13 -14.36 -5.74
CA PRO A 395 -16.14 -14.38 -6.79
C PRO A 395 -15.84 -13.39 -7.94
N ARG A 396 -15.47 -12.14 -7.62
CA ARG A 396 -15.14 -11.13 -8.63
C ARG A 396 -13.80 -11.41 -9.32
N MET A 397 -12.80 -11.87 -8.56
CA MET A 397 -11.50 -12.26 -9.12
C MET A 397 -11.62 -13.44 -10.10
N ARG A 398 -12.62 -14.34 -9.94
CA ARG A 398 -12.95 -15.38 -10.95
C ARG A 398 -13.67 -14.83 -12.15
N PHE A 399 -14.49 -13.81 -11.94
CA PHE A 399 -15.33 -13.23 -12.97
C PHE A 399 -14.50 -12.60 -14.09
N ALA A 400 -13.43 -11.85 -13.75
CA ALA A 400 -12.56 -11.23 -14.76
C ALA A 400 -11.86 -12.25 -15.69
N PRO A 401 -11.08 -13.24 -15.22
CA PRO A 401 -10.45 -14.24 -16.08
C PRO A 401 -11.50 -15.10 -16.79
N ARG A 402 -12.66 -15.38 -16.18
CA ARG A 402 -13.73 -16.10 -16.88
C ARG A 402 -14.22 -15.33 -18.11
N ASN A 403 -14.49 -14.03 -17.96
CA ASN A 403 -14.99 -13.22 -19.06
C ASN A 403 -13.92 -12.98 -20.11
N LYS A 404 -12.68 -12.70 -19.68
CA LYS A 404 -11.56 -12.55 -20.60
C LYS A 404 -11.31 -13.83 -21.40
N ALA A 405 -11.41 -14.99 -20.77
CA ALA A 405 -11.27 -16.27 -21.44
C ALA A 405 -12.40 -16.51 -22.46
N HIS A 406 -13.64 -16.16 -22.12
CA HIS A 406 -14.75 -16.20 -23.08
C HIS A 406 -14.51 -15.29 -24.29
N TYR A 407 -14.04 -14.07 -24.05
CA TYR A 407 -13.73 -13.10 -25.10
C TYR A 407 -12.63 -13.62 -26.02
N ILE A 408 -11.46 -13.99 -25.46
CA ILE A 408 -10.31 -14.49 -26.23
C ILE A 408 -10.69 -15.74 -27.05
N HIS A 409 -11.44 -16.67 -26.46
CA HIS A 409 -11.91 -17.86 -27.17
C HIS A 409 -12.80 -17.48 -28.36
N HIS A 410 -13.75 -16.56 -28.18
CA HIS A 410 -14.67 -16.16 -29.25
C HIS A 410 -13.92 -15.45 -30.39
N ASP A 411 -13.08 -14.48 -30.04
CA ASP A 411 -12.23 -13.72 -30.96
C ASP A 411 -11.37 -14.65 -31.83
N GLN A 412 -10.56 -15.51 -31.19
CA GLN A 412 -9.69 -16.45 -31.90
C GLN A 412 -10.46 -17.49 -32.72
N SER A 413 -11.64 -17.94 -32.24
CA SER A 413 -12.42 -18.94 -32.97
C SER A 413 -12.97 -18.41 -34.29
N MET A 414 -13.34 -17.11 -34.34
CA MET A 414 -13.78 -16.48 -35.58
C MET A 414 -12.63 -16.43 -36.60
N ASP A 415 -11.45 -15.99 -36.16
CA ASP A 415 -10.29 -15.85 -37.04
C ASP A 415 -9.74 -17.20 -37.54
N ILE A 416 -9.84 -18.26 -36.73
CA ILE A 416 -9.38 -19.60 -37.11
C ILE A 416 -10.12 -20.15 -38.34
N ASP A 417 -11.41 -19.83 -38.48
CA ASP A 417 -12.22 -20.28 -39.62
C ASP A 417 -12.01 -19.39 -40.86
N ASP A 418 -11.84 -18.08 -40.68
CA ASP A 418 -11.68 -17.12 -41.77
C ASP A 418 -10.29 -17.16 -42.44
N ILE A 419 -9.24 -17.55 -41.70
CA ILE A 419 -7.86 -17.61 -42.22
C ILE A 419 -7.61 -18.83 -43.17
N MET A 420 -8.60 -19.70 -43.38
CA MET A 420 -8.45 -20.97 -44.12
C MET A 420 -8.30 -20.87 -45.65
N GLY A 421 -8.03 -19.69 -46.23
CA GLY A 421 -8.11 -19.50 -47.68
C GLY A 421 -7.05 -18.65 -48.37
N THR A 422 -6.10 -18.04 -47.66
CA THR A 422 -5.14 -17.11 -48.29
C THR A 422 -3.71 -17.37 -47.81
N ASP A 423 -2.71 -16.98 -48.62
CA ASP A 423 -1.26 -17.10 -48.33
C ASP A 423 -0.79 -16.33 -47.07
N PHE A 424 -1.71 -15.74 -46.32
CA PHE A 424 -1.50 -14.97 -45.09
C PHE A 424 -1.45 -15.83 -43.82
N LEU A 425 -0.70 -16.95 -43.86
CA LEU A 425 -0.48 -17.80 -42.67
C LEU A 425 0.30 -17.11 -41.53
N GLY A 426 0.92 -15.95 -41.80
CA GLY A 426 1.58 -15.11 -40.80
C GLY A 426 0.60 -14.41 -39.86
N ASP A 427 -0.64 -14.19 -40.33
CA ASP A 427 -1.56 -13.23 -39.72
C ASP A 427 -2.05 -13.66 -38.35
N PHE A 428 -2.35 -14.95 -38.11
CA PHE A 428 -2.84 -15.38 -36.80
C PHE A 428 -1.82 -15.11 -35.68
N ILE A 429 -0.54 -15.38 -35.92
CA ILE A 429 0.50 -15.21 -34.89
C ILE A 429 0.78 -13.72 -34.65
N GLU A 430 0.70 -12.91 -35.71
CA GLU A 430 0.92 -11.46 -35.63
C GLU A 430 -0.28 -10.76 -34.97
N MET A 431 -1.50 -11.13 -35.37
CA MET A 431 -2.77 -10.61 -34.85
C MET A 431 -2.97 -10.95 -33.37
N HIS A 432 -2.64 -12.17 -32.96
CA HIS A 432 -2.77 -12.63 -31.58
C HIS A 432 -1.43 -12.68 -30.83
N GLY A 433 -0.43 -11.93 -31.29
CA GLY A 433 0.94 -11.98 -30.75
C GLY A 433 0.99 -11.71 -29.24
N GLU A 434 0.09 -10.85 -28.75
CA GLU A 434 -0.08 -10.54 -27.32
C GLU A 434 -0.53 -11.77 -26.51
N TYR A 435 -1.47 -12.56 -27.03
CA TYR A 435 -1.97 -13.77 -26.37
C TYR A 435 -0.94 -14.91 -26.37
N LEU A 436 -0.01 -14.89 -27.33
CA LEU A 436 0.97 -15.93 -27.57
C LEU A 436 2.31 -15.70 -26.84
N ARG A 437 2.41 -14.63 -26.03
CA ARG A 437 3.65 -14.24 -25.34
C ARG A 437 4.30 -15.37 -24.54
N TYR A 438 3.48 -16.15 -23.84
CA TYR A 438 3.94 -17.26 -22.99
C TYR A 438 4.05 -18.60 -23.73
N VAL A 439 3.69 -18.65 -25.02
CA VAL A 439 3.73 -19.87 -25.83
C VAL A 439 5.15 -20.09 -26.36
N PRO A 440 5.74 -21.30 -26.19
CA PRO A 440 7.10 -21.58 -26.66
C PRO A 440 7.25 -21.30 -28.18
N PRO A 441 8.38 -20.73 -28.65
CA PRO A 441 8.55 -20.37 -30.06
C PRO A 441 8.30 -21.51 -31.04
N PHE A 442 8.72 -22.74 -30.71
CA PHE A 442 8.50 -23.90 -31.59
C PHE A 442 7.01 -24.28 -31.70
N VAL A 443 6.22 -24.06 -30.65
CA VAL A 443 4.76 -24.27 -30.66
C VAL A 443 4.09 -23.18 -31.49
N ARG A 444 4.51 -21.92 -31.35
CA ARG A 444 4.06 -20.81 -32.21
C ARG A 444 4.35 -21.07 -33.70
N ASN A 445 5.53 -21.61 -34.01
CA ASN A 445 5.86 -22.01 -35.39
C ASN A 445 4.95 -23.13 -35.91
N ASN A 446 4.58 -24.09 -35.07
CA ASN A 446 3.62 -25.15 -35.42
C ASN A 446 2.22 -24.55 -35.67
N MET A 447 1.80 -23.58 -34.85
CA MET A 447 0.52 -22.89 -34.99
C MET A 447 0.40 -22.10 -36.30
N ARG A 448 1.48 -21.66 -36.93
CA ARG A 448 1.43 -20.99 -38.25
C ARG A 448 0.74 -21.88 -39.28
N THR A 449 1.17 -23.13 -39.39
CA THR A 449 0.71 -24.05 -40.44
C THR A 449 -0.39 -25.02 -39.99
N ASN A 450 -0.68 -25.09 -38.69
CA ASN A 450 -1.56 -26.09 -38.14
C ASN A 450 -2.82 -25.48 -37.49
N LYS A 451 -3.94 -25.55 -38.22
CA LYS A 451 -5.26 -25.10 -37.73
C LYS A 451 -5.64 -25.78 -36.40
N PHE A 452 -5.38 -27.08 -36.26
CA PHE A 452 -5.76 -27.81 -35.05
C PHE A 452 -4.96 -27.38 -33.82
N MET A 453 -3.75 -26.86 -34.00
CA MET A 453 -2.98 -26.26 -32.89
C MET A 453 -3.58 -24.94 -32.44
N ARG A 454 -4.00 -24.09 -33.39
CA ARG A 454 -4.69 -22.83 -33.09
C ARG A 454 -6.02 -23.08 -32.38
N GLN A 455 -6.81 -24.03 -32.90
CA GLN A 455 -8.07 -24.43 -32.28
C GLN A 455 -7.86 -24.97 -30.86
N GLY A 456 -6.84 -25.81 -30.66
CA GLY A 456 -6.55 -26.36 -29.33
C GLY A 456 -6.13 -25.29 -28.32
N PHE A 457 -5.39 -24.27 -28.77
CA PHE A 457 -5.04 -23.11 -27.96
C PHE A 457 -6.26 -22.26 -27.59
N ALA A 458 -7.11 -21.92 -28.57
CA ALA A 458 -8.35 -21.19 -28.35
C ALA A 458 -9.29 -21.94 -27.39
N ASN A 459 -9.49 -23.25 -27.61
CA ASN A 459 -10.39 -24.09 -26.83
C ASN A 459 -9.99 -24.17 -25.35
N LEU A 460 -8.70 -24.09 -25.02
CA LEU A 460 -8.27 -24.04 -23.61
C LEU A 460 -8.86 -22.82 -22.87
N PHE A 461 -9.00 -21.66 -23.50
CA PHE A 461 -9.68 -20.53 -22.85
C PHE A 461 -11.14 -20.85 -22.51
N SER A 462 -11.87 -21.57 -23.37
CA SER A 462 -13.23 -22.04 -23.06
C SER A 462 -13.25 -22.97 -21.85
N HIS A 463 -12.25 -23.85 -21.72
CA HIS A 463 -12.10 -24.72 -20.55
C HIS A 463 -11.82 -23.94 -19.25
N PHE A 464 -10.96 -22.91 -19.30
CA PHE A 464 -10.75 -22.00 -18.17
C PHE A 464 -12.07 -21.32 -17.77
N ALA A 465 -12.79 -20.76 -18.74
CA ALA A 465 -14.06 -20.09 -18.50
C ALA A 465 -15.13 -21.01 -17.90
N ALA A 466 -15.22 -22.26 -18.38
CA ALA A 466 -16.13 -23.26 -17.84
C ALA A 466 -15.77 -23.63 -16.39
N LEU A 467 -14.47 -23.77 -16.10
CA LEU A 467 -14.00 -24.13 -14.76
C LEU A 467 -14.24 -23.01 -13.73
N SER A 468 -13.99 -21.75 -14.10
CA SER A 468 -14.20 -20.58 -13.22
C SER A 468 -15.64 -20.43 -12.71
N ARG A 469 -16.63 -21.03 -13.38
CA ARG A 469 -18.04 -21.01 -12.96
C ARG A 469 -18.31 -21.88 -11.73
N LYS A 470 -17.48 -22.87 -11.46
CA LYS A 470 -17.65 -23.74 -10.28
C LYS A 470 -17.25 -22.96 -9.04
N GLU A 471 -18.11 -22.96 -8.02
CA GLU A 471 -17.86 -22.29 -6.73
C GLU A 471 -17.11 -23.18 -5.73
N THR A 472 -16.83 -24.42 -6.12
CA THR A 472 -16.12 -25.39 -5.30
C THR A 472 -14.61 -25.34 -5.55
N PRO A 473 -13.77 -25.98 -4.72
CA PRO A 473 -12.32 -26.07 -4.96
C PRO A 473 -11.91 -26.61 -6.34
N GLN A 474 -12.80 -27.37 -7.00
CA GLN A 474 -12.61 -27.83 -8.38
C GLN A 474 -12.70 -26.69 -9.42
N GLY A 475 -13.19 -25.51 -9.03
CA GLY A 475 -13.24 -24.30 -9.85
C GLY A 475 -11.94 -23.49 -9.85
N LEU A 476 -10.93 -23.89 -9.06
CA LEU A 476 -9.61 -23.25 -9.11
C LEU A 476 -8.96 -23.50 -10.47
N LEU A 477 -8.37 -22.46 -11.04
CA LEU A 477 -7.72 -22.47 -12.36
C LEU A 477 -6.30 -23.03 -12.32
N THR A 478 -6.11 -24.17 -11.64
CA THR A 478 -4.81 -24.86 -11.57
C THR A 478 -4.63 -25.82 -12.75
N GLU A 479 -3.38 -26.12 -13.11
CA GLU A 479 -3.09 -27.10 -14.17
C GLU A 479 -3.74 -28.46 -13.90
N VAL A 480 -3.74 -28.89 -12.63
CA VAL A 480 -4.37 -30.14 -12.19
C VAL A 480 -5.87 -30.13 -12.45
N ASN A 481 -6.57 -29.07 -12.06
CA ASN A 481 -8.02 -29.00 -12.23
C ASN A 481 -8.41 -28.84 -13.71
N ILE A 482 -7.64 -28.08 -14.50
CA ILE A 482 -7.85 -27.96 -15.94
C ILE A 482 -7.58 -29.29 -16.64
N GLY A 483 -6.49 -29.98 -16.29
CA GLY A 483 -6.18 -31.33 -16.80
C GLY A 483 -7.31 -32.32 -16.51
N HIS A 484 -7.78 -32.38 -15.26
CA HIS A 484 -8.91 -33.22 -14.89
C HIS A 484 -10.21 -32.82 -15.63
N HIS A 485 -10.43 -31.52 -15.84
CA HIS A 485 -11.56 -31.04 -16.62
C HIS A 485 -11.49 -31.51 -18.08
N LEU A 486 -10.31 -31.48 -18.71
CA LEU A 486 -10.07 -31.98 -20.09
C LEU A 486 -10.20 -33.50 -20.22
N GLU A 487 -9.92 -34.25 -19.16
CA GLU A 487 -10.11 -35.71 -19.13
C GLU A 487 -11.60 -36.08 -19.04
N THR A 488 -12.34 -35.35 -18.22
CA THR A 488 -13.76 -35.61 -17.93
C THR A 488 -14.72 -35.02 -18.96
N HIS A 489 -14.33 -33.93 -19.63
CA HIS A 489 -15.16 -33.28 -20.64
C HIS A 489 -14.74 -33.74 -22.04
N SER A 490 -15.69 -34.33 -22.75
CA SER A 490 -15.49 -34.75 -24.13
C SER A 490 -15.50 -33.54 -25.06
N GLU A 491 -14.32 -33.16 -25.54
CA GLU A 491 -14.15 -32.24 -26.66
C GLU A 491 -14.33 -33.02 -27.97
N TRP A 492 -15.27 -32.61 -28.83
CA TRP A 492 -15.42 -33.23 -30.15
C TRP A 492 -14.30 -32.72 -31.06
N LEU A 493 -13.48 -33.68 -31.51
CA LEU A 493 -12.07 -33.53 -31.87
C LEU A 493 -11.23 -32.97 -30.71
N PRO A 494 -10.25 -33.74 -30.19
CA PRO A 494 -9.52 -33.38 -28.98
C PRO A 494 -8.40 -32.37 -29.27
N HIS A 495 -8.75 -31.22 -29.83
CA HIS A 495 -7.81 -30.18 -30.25
C HIS A 495 -6.98 -29.66 -29.06
N SER A 496 -7.60 -29.47 -27.89
CA SER A 496 -6.90 -29.06 -26.68
C SER A 496 -5.83 -30.08 -26.28
N LYS A 497 -6.15 -31.39 -26.34
CA LYS A 497 -5.17 -32.46 -26.05
C LYS A 497 -4.06 -32.52 -27.10
N ASN A 498 -4.37 -32.25 -28.37
CA ASN A 498 -3.37 -32.19 -29.44
C ASN A 498 -2.40 -31.01 -29.27
N TYR A 499 -2.90 -29.84 -28.85
CA TYR A 499 -2.05 -28.69 -28.51
C TYR A 499 -1.07 -29.03 -27.39
N LEU A 500 -1.56 -29.64 -26.30
CA LEU A 500 -0.73 -30.07 -25.17
C LEU A 500 0.29 -31.14 -25.58
N ALA A 501 -0.12 -32.15 -26.34
CA ALA A 501 0.76 -33.22 -26.81
C ALA A 501 1.88 -32.74 -27.73
N ARG A 502 1.75 -31.54 -28.32
CA ARG A 502 2.73 -30.92 -29.21
C ARG A 502 3.54 -29.81 -28.54
N GLY A 503 3.59 -29.81 -27.20
CA GLY A 503 4.44 -28.93 -26.41
C GLY A 503 3.78 -27.63 -25.96
N GLY A 504 2.49 -27.44 -26.25
CA GLY A 504 1.68 -26.40 -25.62
C GLY A 504 1.50 -26.68 -24.12
N THR A 505 1.28 -25.63 -23.33
CA THR A 505 1.11 -25.76 -21.87
C THR A 505 -0.15 -25.07 -21.38
N ILE A 506 -0.73 -25.58 -20.28
CA ILE A 506 -1.84 -24.94 -19.57
C ILE A 506 -1.35 -23.63 -18.93
N TYR A 507 -0.13 -23.65 -18.36
CA TYR A 507 0.58 -22.46 -17.88
C TYR A 507 0.54 -21.29 -18.86
N ALA A 508 0.86 -21.51 -20.15
CA ALA A 508 0.89 -20.41 -21.13
C ALA A 508 -0.49 -19.72 -21.28
N ILE A 509 -1.58 -20.48 -21.20
CA ILE A 509 -2.95 -19.97 -21.25
C ILE A 509 -3.28 -19.23 -19.96
N GLY A 510 -2.98 -19.85 -18.80
CA GLY A 510 -3.25 -19.27 -17.49
C GLY A 510 -2.52 -17.95 -17.29
N SER A 511 -1.21 -17.90 -17.55
CA SER A 511 -0.40 -16.68 -17.38
C SER A 511 -0.87 -15.55 -18.28
N CYS A 512 -1.17 -15.85 -19.55
CA CYS A 512 -1.77 -14.90 -20.47
C CYS A 512 -3.09 -14.37 -19.92
N LEU A 513 -4.00 -15.27 -19.53
CA LEU A 513 -5.32 -14.91 -19.05
C LEU A 513 -5.29 -14.05 -17.79
N PHE A 514 -4.45 -14.42 -16.81
CA PHE A 514 -4.31 -13.65 -15.59
C PHE A 514 -3.59 -12.33 -15.81
N GLU A 515 -2.60 -12.23 -16.70
CA GLU A 515 -1.99 -10.95 -17.08
C GLU A 515 -3.03 -9.99 -17.66
N PHE A 516 -3.85 -10.46 -18.60
CA PHE A 516 -4.92 -9.63 -19.16
C PHE A 516 -6.00 -9.27 -18.14
N ALA A 517 -6.44 -10.25 -17.33
CA ALA A 517 -7.41 -9.97 -16.28
C ALA A 517 -6.86 -8.96 -15.27
N MET A 518 -5.57 -9.03 -14.93
CA MET A 518 -4.90 -8.05 -14.06
C MET A 518 -4.87 -6.66 -14.66
N ASN A 519 -4.47 -6.53 -15.92
CA ASN A 519 -4.29 -5.23 -16.54
C ASN A 519 -5.64 -4.55 -16.83
N GLU A 520 -6.63 -5.33 -17.28
CA GLU A 520 -7.93 -4.80 -17.73
C GLU A 520 -9.00 -4.71 -16.65
N ASP A 521 -8.82 -5.35 -15.49
CA ASP A 521 -9.77 -5.22 -14.39
C ASP A 521 -9.76 -3.77 -13.88
N GLU A 522 -10.89 -3.08 -13.97
CA GLU A 522 -11.03 -1.68 -13.55
C GLU A 522 -10.74 -1.46 -12.05
N ILE A 523 -10.73 -2.54 -11.27
CA ILE A 523 -10.53 -2.51 -9.83
C ILE A 523 -9.08 -2.87 -9.48
N ALA A 524 -8.45 -3.84 -10.17
CA ALA A 524 -7.13 -4.40 -9.86
C ALA A 524 -5.99 -3.92 -10.77
N GLY A 525 -6.33 -3.42 -11.95
CA GLY A 525 -5.39 -3.03 -13.00
C GLY A 525 -5.17 -1.53 -13.12
N ASP A 526 -4.47 -1.16 -14.20
CA ASP A 526 -4.42 0.23 -14.62
C ASP A 526 -5.77 0.64 -15.25
N GLY A 527 -6.63 -0.32 -15.62
CA GLY A 527 -7.86 -0.03 -16.36
C GLY A 527 -7.54 0.65 -17.68
N ASP A 528 -6.30 0.49 -18.19
CA ASP A 528 -5.90 0.92 -19.53
C ASP A 528 -6.71 0.07 -20.51
N PRO A 529 -7.71 0.65 -21.17
CA PRO A 529 -8.49 -0.05 -22.15
C PRO A 529 -7.64 -0.10 -23.42
N SER A 530 -6.62 -0.95 -23.43
CA SER A 530 -6.04 -1.40 -24.70
C SER A 530 -6.97 -2.37 -25.45
N MET A 531 -8.27 -2.38 -25.11
CA MET A 531 -9.30 -2.73 -26.07
C MET A 531 -9.35 -1.62 -27.14
N PRO A 532 -9.19 -1.97 -28.42
CA PRO A 532 -9.37 -1.00 -29.49
C PRO A 532 -10.83 -0.54 -29.51
N ASP A 533 -11.03 0.78 -29.42
CA ASP A 533 -12.27 1.58 -29.40
C ASP A 533 -13.05 1.71 -28.08
N GLU A 534 -13.03 2.92 -27.51
CA GLU A 534 -14.05 3.41 -26.56
C GLU A 534 -15.49 3.18 -27.07
N ASP A 535 -15.67 3.21 -28.39
CA ASP A 535 -16.96 2.96 -29.03
C ASP A 535 -17.43 1.51 -28.88
N LYS A 536 -16.51 0.54 -28.81
CA LYS A 536 -16.85 -0.85 -28.48
C LYS A 536 -17.18 -1.01 -27.00
N LYS A 537 -16.52 -0.27 -26.10
CA LYS A 537 -16.89 -0.25 -24.67
C LYS A 537 -18.29 0.32 -24.46
N LYS A 538 -18.59 1.49 -25.02
CA LYS A 538 -19.95 2.07 -25.00
C LYS A 538 -20.96 1.17 -25.69
N GLY A 539 -20.58 0.51 -26.79
CA GLY A 539 -21.41 -0.47 -27.45
C GLY A 539 -21.73 -1.68 -26.56
N LEU A 540 -20.74 -2.19 -25.84
CA LEU A 540 -20.90 -3.32 -24.93
C LEU A 540 -21.71 -2.93 -23.69
N GLU A 541 -21.39 -1.80 -23.04
CA GLU A 541 -22.14 -1.26 -21.89
C GLU A 541 -23.62 -1.00 -22.23
N ASN A 542 -23.90 -0.52 -23.44
CA ASN A 542 -25.25 -0.31 -23.94
C ASN A 542 -25.92 -1.58 -24.51
N SER A 543 -25.17 -2.67 -24.67
CA SER A 543 -25.72 -3.94 -25.14
C SER A 543 -26.38 -4.72 -23.99
N GLU A 544 -27.38 -5.54 -24.32
CA GLU A 544 -28.01 -6.45 -23.36
C GLU A 544 -26.98 -7.40 -22.70
N ALA A 545 -25.95 -7.80 -23.45
CA ALA A 545 -24.87 -8.65 -22.96
C ALA A 545 -24.01 -7.95 -21.90
N GLY A 546 -23.62 -6.69 -22.13
CA GLY A 546 -22.85 -5.92 -21.15
C GLY A 546 -23.69 -5.55 -19.93
N ALA A 547 -24.96 -5.21 -20.10
CA ALA A 547 -25.88 -4.98 -18.98
C ALA A 547 -26.02 -6.25 -18.11
N LYS A 548 -26.10 -7.43 -18.73
CA LYS A 548 -26.15 -8.72 -18.01
C LYS A 548 -24.84 -9.02 -17.27
N LEU A 549 -23.68 -8.74 -17.88
CA LEU A 549 -22.38 -8.89 -17.23
C LEU A 549 -22.22 -7.93 -16.05
N ALA A 550 -22.61 -6.66 -16.21
CA ALA A 550 -22.58 -5.67 -15.15
C ALA A 550 -23.50 -6.06 -13.99
N ALA A 551 -24.71 -6.54 -14.29
CA ALA A 551 -25.65 -7.05 -13.28
C ALA A 551 -25.09 -8.28 -12.55
N GLU A 552 -24.43 -9.20 -13.27
CA GLU A 552 -23.76 -10.34 -12.65
C GLU A 552 -22.62 -9.87 -11.74
N LEU A 553 -21.71 -9.02 -12.21
CA LEU A 553 -20.60 -8.47 -11.40
C LEU A 553 -21.11 -7.75 -10.14
N ALA A 554 -22.16 -6.94 -10.28
CA ALA A 554 -22.80 -6.24 -9.17
C ALA A 554 -23.43 -7.21 -8.15
N SER A 555 -23.87 -8.39 -8.59
CA SER A 555 -24.39 -9.45 -7.70
C SER A 555 -23.31 -10.24 -6.97
N LEU A 556 -22.06 -10.20 -7.46
CA LEU A 556 -20.93 -10.86 -6.82
C LEU A 556 -20.47 -10.07 -5.59
N SER A 557 -20.29 -10.77 -4.47
CA SER A 557 -19.78 -10.17 -3.25
C SER A 557 -18.34 -9.71 -3.42
N GLU A 558 -18.05 -8.50 -2.97
CA GLU A 558 -16.69 -7.97 -2.91
C GLU A 558 -15.85 -8.77 -1.91
N CYS A 559 -14.59 -9.02 -2.24
CA CYS A 559 -13.59 -9.70 -1.41
C CYS A 559 -12.31 -8.86 -1.46
N ARG A 560 -11.53 -8.84 -0.37
CA ARG A 560 -10.20 -8.18 -0.39
C ARG A 560 -9.34 -8.71 -1.54
N ASN A 561 -9.45 -10.00 -1.83
CA ASN A 561 -8.66 -10.66 -2.86
C ASN A 561 -9.11 -10.33 -4.28
N ASP A 562 -10.16 -9.52 -4.46
CA ASP A 562 -10.59 -9.06 -5.79
C ASP A 562 -9.42 -8.46 -6.57
N LEU A 563 -8.42 -7.88 -5.88
CA LEU A 563 -7.28 -7.19 -6.50
C LEU A 563 -5.96 -7.96 -6.41
N GLU A 564 -5.97 -9.14 -5.80
CA GLU A 564 -4.76 -9.84 -5.35
C GLU A 564 -4.38 -10.93 -6.37
N TYR A 565 -4.40 -10.57 -7.66
CA TYR A 565 -4.12 -11.51 -8.76
C TYR A 565 -2.70 -12.08 -8.75
N GLY A 566 -1.74 -11.36 -8.16
CA GLY A 566 -0.36 -11.82 -8.03
C GLY A 566 -0.21 -13.15 -7.28
N PHE A 567 -1.18 -13.53 -6.42
CA PHE A 567 -1.17 -14.82 -5.72
C PHE A 567 -1.67 -16.00 -6.55
N VAL A 568 -2.29 -15.74 -7.70
CA VAL A 568 -2.93 -16.77 -8.53
C VAL A 568 -2.20 -16.96 -9.86
N SER A 569 -1.45 -15.94 -10.29
CA SER A 569 -0.59 -16.00 -11.48
C SER A 569 0.80 -16.63 -11.21
N ALA A 570 1.18 -16.82 -9.95
CA ALA A 570 2.43 -17.45 -9.52
C ALA A 570 2.23 -18.95 -9.29
#